data_AF-A0AAD6QUL6-F1
#
_entry.id   AF-A0AAD6QUL6-F1
#
_cell.length_a   1.000
_cell.length_b   1.000
_cell.length_c   1.000
_cell.angle_alpha   90.00
_cell.angle_beta   90.00
_cell.angle_gamma   90.00
#
_symmetry.space_group_name_H-M   'P 1'
#
loop_
_entity.id
_entity.type
_entity.pdbx_description
1 polymer ?
#
loop_
_entity_poly.entity_id
_entity_poly.type
_entity_poly.pdbx_seq_one_letter_code
_entity_poly.pdbx_strand_id
1 'polypeptide(L)'
;MALQESTPKAQFRRTAEFHPSVWGDYFINKAPCDEMLFSAWIKEIEVLKEEVRTMLTSATLKPSEKLKLMDVVLRLGIGYHFEGEFNGIIEHAYNTYHDNSFDDDLFTVALRFRLLREYGYNVSSDIFNEFKDGKGNFKDNLIDDVEGLLSLYEASVLGGHGEETLDKALSFCKTHLESAVAHLVSPLADKVSRALKRPLLKGVPKHEQWHHILIYQQDEACPGAVLRLAKLDFNVLQKCYQDELRIISRWWIDLDFATKLPFARDRVIECFFWGLGAFLEPQFVLARRFITKVLILLSILDDIYDVHGTIEELELFTEKIERWDTSMEDLPDYMKLFFEALIGFFDEIEQETAKEGRPYCVHYSREMLKNQARAYLTEARWFNQDCVPQLEEYRRAGVYTSCYPMAAVAWICGMAETGSKEAFEWMSKNPKIVVASSDIGRLMDDITSHEVRK
;
A
#
# COMPACT_ATOMS: atom_id res chain seq x y z
N MET A 1 -7.26 -52.30 -39.89
CA MET A 1 -8.06 -51.53 -38.92
C MET A 1 -7.34 -50.22 -38.69
N ALA A 2 -7.93 -49.13 -39.21
CA ALA A 2 -7.38 -47.79 -39.06
C ALA A 2 -7.47 -47.35 -37.59
N LEU A 3 -6.37 -46.77 -37.10
CA LEU A 3 -6.33 -46.04 -35.83
C LEU A 3 -7.25 -44.84 -35.97
N GLN A 4 -8.24 -44.78 -35.09
CA GLN A 4 -9.18 -43.68 -35.01
C GLN A 4 -8.42 -42.50 -34.39
N GLU A 5 -8.10 -41.50 -35.21
CA GLU A 5 -7.56 -40.22 -34.75
C GLU A 5 -8.53 -39.63 -33.71
N SER A 6 -8.01 -39.37 -32.51
CA SER A 6 -8.71 -38.58 -31.52
C SER A 6 -8.85 -37.17 -32.05
N THR A 7 -10.08 -36.78 -32.38
CA THR A 7 -10.43 -35.41 -32.76
C THR A 7 -9.97 -34.46 -31.64
N PRO A 8 -9.28 -33.34 -31.93
CA PRO A 8 -8.98 -32.33 -30.91
C PRO A 8 -10.29 -31.89 -30.28
N LYS A 9 -10.39 -31.95 -28.95
CA LYS A 9 -11.49 -31.25 -28.25
C LYS A 9 -11.42 -29.80 -28.71
N ALA A 10 -12.52 -29.27 -29.26
CA ALA A 10 -12.63 -27.84 -29.51
C ALA A 10 -12.30 -27.12 -28.19
N GLN A 11 -11.17 -26.41 -28.13
CA GLN A 11 -10.77 -25.66 -26.95
C GLN A 11 -11.71 -24.47 -26.82
N PHE A 12 -12.78 -24.64 -26.04
CA PHE A 12 -13.63 -23.54 -25.62
C PHE A 12 -12.81 -22.67 -24.67
N ARG A 13 -12.55 -21.41 -25.06
CA ARG A 13 -11.97 -20.42 -24.14
C ARG A 13 -12.95 -20.16 -23.00
N ARG A 14 -12.45 -20.12 -21.77
CA ARG A 14 -13.29 -19.76 -20.63
C ARG A 14 -13.53 -18.25 -20.66
N THR A 15 -14.64 -17.85 -20.08
CA THR A 15 -15.03 -16.44 -19.96
C THR A 15 -15.44 -16.18 -18.53
N ALA A 16 -15.07 -15.02 -18.01
CA ALA A 16 -15.55 -14.51 -16.73
C ALA A 16 -16.49 -13.34 -16.95
N GLU A 17 -17.56 -13.24 -16.15
CA GLU A 17 -18.50 -12.13 -16.20
C GLU A 17 -18.01 -10.98 -15.31
N PHE A 18 -17.10 -10.16 -15.85
CA PHE A 18 -16.67 -8.96 -15.15
C PHE A 18 -17.62 -7.79 -15.41
N HIS A 19 -18.02 -7.08 -14.35
CA HIS A 19 -18.78 -5.85 -14.52
C HIS A 19 -17.91 -4.76 -15.18
N PRO A 20 -18.49 -3.86 -15.98
CA PRO A 20 -17.77 -2.72 -16.55
C PRO A 20 -17.26 -1.77 -15.47
N SER A 21 -16.26 -0.94 -15.79
CA SER A 21 -15.79 0.10 -14.88
C SER A 21 -16.95 1.01 -14.43
N VAL A 22 -17.05 1.26 -13.13
CA VAL A 22 -18.09 2.12 -12.55
C VAL A 22 -17.81 3.62 -12.75
N TRP A 23 -16.65 3.96 -13.29
CA TRP A 23 -16.16 5.34 -13.40
C TRP A 23 -16.39 5.96 -14.79
N GLY A 24 -16.50 5.15 -15.84
CA GLY A 24 -16.56 5.61 -17.22
C GLY A 24 -15.49 6.67 -17.51
N ASP A 25 -15.89 7.75 -18.20
CA ASP A 25 -14.97 8.84 -18.58
C ASP A 25 -14.84 9.96 -17.52
N TYR A 26 -15.26 9.71 -16.27
CA TYR A 26 -15.36 10.75 -15.23
C TYR A 26 -14.07 11.56 -15.05
N PHE A 27 -12.92 10.88 -14.96
CA PHE A 27 -11.62 11.53 -14.71
C PHE A 27 -11.03 12.21 -15.95
N ILE A 28 -11.52 11.87 -17.14
CA ILE A 28 -11.08 12.47 -18.40
C ILE A 28 -11.79 13.79 -18.63
N ASN A 29 -13.10 13.81 -18.36
CA ASN A 29 -13.95 14.97 -18.61
C ASN A 29 -13.92 16.00 -17.47
N LYS A 30 -13.18 15.74 -16.40
CA LYS A 30 -13.08 16.65 -15.27
C LYS A 30 -12.27 17.88 -15.64
N ALA A 31 -12.84 19.06 -15.38
CA ALA A 31 -12.15 20.32 -15.61
C ALA A 31 -10.87 20.39 -14.75
N PRO A 32 -9.77 20.96 -15.30
CA PRO A 32 -8.58 21.26 -14.52
C PRO A 32 -8.91 22.12 -13.29
N CYS A 33 -8.06 22.08 -12.27
CA CYS A 33 -8.18 23.02 -11.16
C CYS A 33 -7.95 24.46 -11.64
N ASP A 34 -8.69 25.41 -11.08
CA ASP A 34 -8.39 26.84 -11.29
C ASP A 34 -6.97 27.14 -10.80
N GLU A 35 -6.11 27.60 -11.71
CA GLU A 35 -4.69 27.84 -11.43
C GLU A 35 -4.47 28.92 -10.37
N MET A 36 -5.34 29.94 -10.33
CA MET A 36 -5.24 31.03 -9.37
C MET A 36 -5.59 30.54 -7.96
N LEU A 37 -6.65 29.74 -7.83
CA LEU A 37 -7.03 29.09 -6.58
C LEU A 37 -5.95 28.11 -6.11
N PHE A 38 -5.43 27.28 -7.02
CA PHE A 38 -4.37 26.32 -6.70
C PHE A 38 -3.11 27.05 -6.20
N SER A 39 -2.68 28.11 -6.88
CA SER A 39 -1.55 28.94 -6.46
C SER A 39 -1.78 29.60 -5.09
N ALA A 40 -3.01 30.04 -4.81
CA ALA A 40 -3.36 30.60 -3.51
C ALA A 40 -3.25 29.55 -2.39
N TRP A 41 -3.74 28.33 -2.61
CA TRP A 41 -3.62 27.23 -1.65
C TRP A 41 -2.17 26.86 -1.36
N ILE A 42 -1.31 26.78 -2.39
CA ILE A 42 0.12 26.48 -2.20
C ILE A 42 0.79 27.55 -1.33
N LYS A 43 0.51 28.83 -1.58
CA LYS A 43 1.07 29.93 -0.76
C LYS A 43 0.63 29.84 0.70
N GLU A 44 -0.65 29.51 0.93
CA GLU A 44 -1.18 29.35 2.29
C GLU A 44 -0.57 28.13 3.00
N ILE A 45 -0.37 27.01 2.27
CA ILE A 45 0.31 25.81 2.79
C ILE A 45 1.72 26.15 3.28
N GLU A 46 2.51 26.93 2.53
CA GLU A 46 3.87 27.29 2.94
C GLU A 46 3.88 28.14 4.22
N VAL A 47 2.91 29.05 4.40
CA VAL A 47 2.77 29.81 5.65
C VAL A 47 2.42 28.90 6.82
N LEU A 48 1.45 28.00 6.62
CA LEU A 48 1.01 27.07 7.67
C LEU A 48 2.09 26.05 8.04
N LYS A 49 2.93 25.64 7.08
CA LYS A 49 4.10 24.79 7.34
C LYS A 49 5.06 25.46 8.33
N GLU A 50 5.40 26.72 8.13
CA GLU A 50 6.29 27.44 9.06
C GLU A 50 5.67 27.59 10.45
N GLU A 51 4.36 27.82 10.52
CA GLU A 51 3.63 27.88 11.79
C GLU A 51 3.69 26.55 12.54
N VAL A 52 3.38 25.43 11.85
CA VAL A 52 3.43 24.08 12.44
C VAL A 52 4.86 23.69 12.82
N ARG A 53 5.86 24.04 12.00
CA ARG A 53 7.28 23.83 12.32
C ARG A 53 7.68 24.57 13.60
N THR A 54 7.22 25.80 13.76
CA THR A 54 7.45 26.59 14.98
C THR A 54 6.83 25.91 16.21
N MET A 55 5.64 25.33 16.07
CA MET A 55 5.00 24.54 17.14
C MET A 55 5.84 23.31 17.51
N LEU A 56 6.27 22.51 16.52
CA LEU A 56 7.06 21.28 16.73
C LEU A 56 8.42 21.56 17.38
N THR A 57 9.05 22.67 17.02
CA THR A 57 10.38 23.06 17.52
C THR A 57 10.35 23.90 18.79
N SER A 58 9.16 24.27 19.29
CA SER A 58 9.02 25.14 20.45
C SER A 58 9.76 24.59 21.67
N ALA A 59 10.60 25.43 22.30
CA ALA A 59 11.30 25.08 23.54
C ALA A 59 10.37 25.05 24.77
N THR A 60 9.14 25.58 24.65
CA THR A 60 8.18 25.63 25.76
C THR A 60 7.38 24.34 25.92
N LEU A 61 7.30 23.52 24.86
CA LEU A 61 6.58 22.25 24.91
C LEU A 61 7.42 21.18 25.60
N LYS A 62 6.79 20.44 26.51
CA LYS A 62 7.38 19.24 27.11
C LYS A 62 7.61 18.17 26.03
N PRO A 63 8.54 17.23 26.26
CA PRO A 63 8.75 16.10 25.34
C PRO A 63 7.47 15.31 25.01
N SER A 64 6.61 15.03 26.00
CA SER A 64 5.33 14.32 25.81
C SER A 64 4.34 15.10 24.94
N GLU A 65 4.29 16.43 25.09
CA GLU A 65 3.45 17.31 24.26
C GLU A 65 3.94 17.36 22.81
N LYS A 66 5.26 17.32 22.59
CA LYS A 66 5.83 17.22 21.24
C LYS A 66 5.48 15.91 20.55
N LEU A 67 5.53 14.79 21.26
CA LEU A 67 5.10 13.50 20.72
C LEU A 67 3.61 13.50 20.37
N LYS A 68 2.77 14.07 21.24
CA LYS A 68 1.33 14.24 20.97
C LYS A 68 1.08 15.07 19.71
N LEU A 69 1.76 16.21 19.58
CA LEU A 69 1.65 17.05 18.38
C LEU A 69 2.13 16.32 17.12
N MET A 70 3.27 15.65 17.20
CA MET A 70 3.80 14.83 16.11
C MET A 70 2.80 13.75 15.67
N ASP A 71 2.17 13.04 16.62
CA ASP A 71 1.16 12.02 16.32
C ASP A 71 -0.06 12.59 15.59
N VAL A 72 -0.53 13.77 16.00
CA VAL A 72 -1.64 14.46 15.32
C VAL A 72 -1.26 14.81 13.88
N VAL A 73 -0.05 15.34 13.67
CA VAL A 73 0.46 15.70 12.33
C VAL A 73 0.60 14.45 11.44
N LEU A 74 1.09 13.33 11.99
CA LEU A 74 1.17 12.04 11.29
C LEU A 74 -0.21 11.50 10.91
N ARG A 75 -1.15 11.45 11.85
CA ARG A 75 -2.54 10.98 11.62
C ARG A 75 -3.28 11.83 10.60
N LEU A 76 -2.98 13.13 10.56
CA LEU A 76 -3.51 14.06 9.56
C LEU A 76 -2.78 14.01 8.21
N GLY A 77 -1.84 13.06 8.03
CA GLY A 77 -1.21 12.73 6.74
C GLY A 77 -0.36 13.85 6.16
N ILE A 78 0.14 14.75 7.00
CA ILE A 78 1.01 15.88 6.60
C ILE A 78 2.42 15.77 7.19
N GLY A 79 2.77 14.60 7.73
CA GLY A 79 4.06 14.35 8.36
C GLY A 79 5.27 14.45 7.43
N TYR A 80 5.09 14.16 6.14
CA TYR A 80 6.15 14.22 5.13
C TYR A 80 6.73 15.63 4.92
N HIS A 81 6.04 16.68 5.40
CA HIS A 81 6.56 18.06 5.38
C HIS A 81 7.55 18.36 6.51
N PHE A 82 7.65 17.47 7.51
CA PHE A 82 8.34 17.71 8.78
C PHE A 82 9.30 16.58 9.18
N GLU A 83 9.80 15.81 8.21
CA GLU A 83 10.69 14.67 8.48
C GLU A 83 11.94 15.07 9.29
N GLY A 84 12.51 16.25 9.02
CA GLY A 84 13.67 16.77 9.75
C GLY A 84 13.36 17.03 11.23
N GLU A 85 12.23 17.68 11.53
CA GLU A 85 11.79 17.94 12.91
C GLU A 85 11.42 16.64 13.63
N PHE A 86 10.75 15.72 12.93
CA PHE A 86 10.35 14.43 13.48
C PHE A 86 11.54 13.57 13.86
N ASN A 87 12.57 13.51 13.01
CA ASN A 87 13.80 12.79 13.32
C ASN A 87 14.43 13.29 14.63
N GLY A 88 14.46 14.60 14.86
CA GLY A 88 14.96 15.18 16.12
C GLY A 88 14.09 14.84 17.34
N ILE A 89 12.75 14.87 17.19
CA ILE A 89 11.82 14.49 18.27
C ILE A 89 11.99 13.01 18.64
N ILE A 90 12.05 12.14 17.63
CA ILE A 90 12.20 10.70 17.78
C ILE A 90 13.56 10.32 18.36
N GLU A 91 14.65 10.93 17.88
CA GLU A 91 15.98 10.72 18.42
C GLU A 91 16.05 11.10 19.90
N HIS A 92 15.47 12.25 20.28
CA HIS A 92 15.38 12.64 21.68
C HIS A 92 14.55 11.65 22.50
N ALA A 93 13.40 11.20 21.97
CA ALA A 93 12.55 10.21 22.60
C ALA A 93 13.25 8.85 22.76
N TYR A 94 14.17 8.48 21.87
CA TYR A 94 14.96 7.26 22.00
C TYR A 94 16.09 7.41 23.02
N ASN A 95 16.84 8.51 22.96
CA ASN A 95 18.00 8.73 23.82
C ASN A 95 17.64 8.83 25.31
N THR A 96 16.40 9.20 25.60
CA THR A 96 15.88 9.31 26.97
C THR A 96 14.95 8.15 27.34
N TYR A 97 14.96 7.03 26.57
CA TYR A 97 13.94 5.96 26.65
C TYR A 97 13.77 5.36 28.05
N HIS A 98 14.87 5.28 28.80
CA HIS A 98 14.90 4.73 30.15
C HIS A 98 14.93 5.79 31.25
N ASP A 99 14.82 7.07 30.89
CA ASP A 99 14.82 8.19 31.83
C ASP A 99 13.38 8.62 32.14
N ASN A 100 13.19 9.26 33.30
CA ASN A 100 11.91 9.89 33.70
C ASN A 100 11.68 11.24 32.96
N SER A 101 12.13 11.33 31.71
CA SER A 101 12.04 12.53 30.87
C SER A 101 10.64 12.74 30.27
N PHE A 102 9.80 11.71 30.34
CA PHE A 102 8.41 11.68 29.88
C PHE A 102 7.48 11.40 31.05
N ASP A 103 6.20 11.67 30.83
CA ASP A 103 5.15 11.26 31.77
C ASP A 103 5.01 9.73 31.74
N ASP A 104 4.96 9.08 32.91
CA ASP A 104 4.87 7.62 33.06
C ASP A 104 3.42 7.10 32.93
N ASP A 105 2.53 7.91 32.35
CA ASP A 105 1.14 7.51 32.09
C ASP A 105 1.04 6.55 30.90
N LEU A 106 -0.01 5.71 30.90
CA LEU A 106 -0.19 4.66 29.88
C LEU A 106 -0.22 5.24 28.46
N PHE A 107 -0.90 6.37 28.27
CA PHE A 107 -0.99 7.02 26.97
C PHE A 107 0.39 7.41 26.44
N THR A 108 1.18 8.11 27.27
CA THR A 108 2.50 8.64 26.87
C THR A 108 3.49 7.52 26.60
N VAL A 109 3.54 6.50 27.47
CA VAL A 109 4.42 5.33 27.29
C VAL A 109 4.07 4.56 26.02
N ALA A 110 2.79 4.27 25.80
CA ALA A 110 2.35 3.56 24.60
C ALA A 110 2.58 4.36 23.32
N LEU A 111 2.33 5.68 23.34
CA LEU A 111 2.55 6.55 22.20
C LEU A 111 4.03 6.58 21.81
N ARG A 112 4.91 6.78 22.80
CA ARG A 112 6.35 6.79 22.60
C ARG A 112 6.86 5.47 22.03
N PHE A 113 6.44 4.35 22.63
CA PHE A 113 6.79 3.02 22.15
C PHE A 113 6.38 2.83 20.68
N ARG A 114 5.14 3.19 20.34
CA ARG A 114 4.59 3.08 18.99
C ARG A 114 5.41 3.89 17.99
N LEU A 115 5.58 5.19 18.25
CA LEU A 115 6.30 6.09 17.36
C LEU A 115 7.76 5.68 17.18
N LEU A 116 8.45 5.25 18.25
CA LEU A 116 9.82 4.75 18.15
C LEU A 116 9.91 3.52 17.23
N ARG A 117 9.00 2.56 17.36
CA ARG A 117 8.97 1.37 16.49
C ARG A 117 8.58 1.68 15.05
N GLU A 118 7.63 2.58 14.83
CA GLU A 118 7.24 3.06 13.49
C GLU A 118 8.44 3.71 12.78
N TYR A 119 9.32 4.39 13.53
CA TYR A 119 10.58 4.98 13.02
C TYR A 119 11.77 3.99 13.02
N GLY A 120 11.54 2.72 13.29
CA GLY A 120 12.54 1.65 13.16
C GLY A 120 13.44 1.43 14.38
N TYR A 121 13.17 2.08 15.53
CA TYR A 121 13.90 1.81 16.76
C TYR A 121 13.42 0.53 17.43
N ASN A 122 14.35 -0.36 17.76
CA ASN A 122 14.06 -1.63 18.42
C ASN A 122 13.95 -1.47 19.94
N VAL A 123 12.83 -0.90 20.40
CA VAL A 123 12.54 -0.73 21.82
C VAL A 123 11.80 -1.94 22.41
N SER A 124 12.17 -2.36 23.62
CA SER A 124 11.55 -3.52 24.30
C SER A 124 10.12 -3.22 24.75
N SER A 125 9.22 -4.19 24.58
CA SER A 125 7.86 -4.17 25.13
C SER A 125 7.81 -4.39 26.64
N ASP A 126 8.96 -4.66 27.29
CA ASP A 126 9.07 -4.76 28.75
C ASP A 126 8.73 -3.46 29.47
N ILE A 127 8.77 -2.32 28.78
CA ILE A 127 8.32 -1.04 29.33
C ILE A 127 6.88 -1.15 29.85
N PHE A 128 6.04 -1.99 29.22
CA PHE A 128 4.66 -2.18 29.65
C PHE A 128 4.49 -3.04 30.91
N ASN A 129 5.57 -3.60 31.47
CA ASN A 129 5.49 -4.42 32.68
C ASN A 129 5.08 -3.59 33.91
N GLU A 130 5.31 -2.28 33.91
CA GLU A 130 4.83 -1.39 34.98
C GLU A 130 3.30 -1.30 35.06
N PHE A 131 2.61 -1.54 33.94
CA PHE A 131 1.15 -1.55 33.83
C PHE A 131 0.53 -2.91 34.15
N LYS A 132 1.35 -3.88 34.60
CA LYS A 132 0.90 -5.23 34.94
C LYS A 132 0.84 -5.48 36.45
N ASP A 133 -0.05 -6.38 36.85
CA ASP A 133 -0.16 -6.90 38.20
C ASP A 133 0.91 -7.98 38.49
N GLY A 134 0.97 -8.47 39.73
CA GLY A 134 1.91 -9.53 40.12
C GLY A 134 1.66 -10.90 39.45
N LYS A 135 0.57 -11.05 38.68
CA LYS A 135 0.25 -12.25 37.88
C LYS A 135 0.64 -12.06 36.40
N GLY A 136 1.13 -10.88 36.02
CA GLY A 136 1.50 -10.54 34.65
C GLY A 136 0.33 -10.15 33.75
N ASN A 137 -0.84 -9.80 34.32
CA ASN A 137 -1.98 -9.26 33.59
C ASN A 137 -1.97 -7.73 33.64
N PHE A 138 -2.51 -7.06 32.63
CA PHE A 138 -2.71 -5.60 32.69
C PHE A 138 -3.67 -5.25 33.84
N LYS A 139 -3.34 -4.20 34.59
CA LYS A 139 -4.08 -3.82 35.80
C LYS A 139 -5.48 -3.33 35.44
N ASP A 140 -6.48 -3.76 36.20
CA ASP A 140 -7.89 -3.37 35.99
C ASP A 140 -8.13 -1.85 36.13
N ASN A 141 -7.29 -1.14 36.89
CA ASN A 141 -7.41 0.31 37.03
C ASN A 141 -7.09 1.10 35.76
N LEU A 142 -6.54 0.46 34.72
CA LEU A 142 -6.31 1.05 33.41
C LEU A 142 -7.59 1.14 32.57
N ILE A 143 -8.64 0.41 32.95
CA ILE A 143 -9.89 0.33 32.18
C ILE A 143 -10.56 1.71 32.05
N ASP A 144 -10.39 2.56 33.05
CA ASP A 144 -10.97 3.91 33.08
C ASP A 144 -10.18 4.91 32.20
N ASP A 145 -8.91 4.60 31.85
CA ASP A 145 -8.07 5.43 30.97
C ASP A 145 -8.25 5.01 29.50
N VAL A 146 -9.38 5.40 28.92
CA VAL A 146 -9.74 5.04 27.54
C VAL A 146 -8.74 5.56 26.51
N GLU A 147 -8.15 6.74 26.72
CA GLU A 147 -7.13 7.29 25.82
C GLU A 147 -5.83 6.48 25.91
N GLY A 148 -5.40 6.11 27.13
CA GLY A 148 -4.27 5.22 27.34
C GLY A 148 -4.50 3.83 26.73
N LEU A 149 -5.69 3.25 26.90
CA LEU A 149 -6.05 1.98 26.27
C LEU A 149 -6.01 2.05 24.75
N LEU A 150 -6.49 3.14 24.15
CA LEU A 150 -6.44 3.35 22.71
C LEU A 150 -4.98 3.47 22.22
N SER A 151 -4.14 4.21 22.93
CA SER A 151 -2.72 4.34 22.62
C SER A 151 -2.00 2.98 22.70
N LEU A 152 -2.27 2.20 23.76
CA LEU A 152 -1.73 0.86 23.95
C LEU A 152 -2.25 -0.14 22.90
N TYR A 153 -3.52 -0.02 22.50
CA TYR A 153 -4.10 -0.82 21.42
C TYR A 153 -3.32 -0.63 20.12
N GLU A 154 -3.12 0.63 19.69
CA GLU A 154 -2.36 0.93 18.46
C GLU A 154 -0.90 0.47 18.57
N ALA A 155 -0.27 0.66 19.74
CA ALA A 155 1.09 0.20 20.02
C ALA A 155 1.22 -1.33 19.94
N SER A 156 0.24 -2.07 20.46
CA SER A 156 0.26 -3.53 20.52
C SER A 156 0.24 -4.20 19.14
N VAL A 157 -0.25 -3.50 18.11
CA VAL A 157 -0.27 -3.99 16.72
C VAL A 157 1.13 -4.08 16.11
N LEU A 158 2.12 -3.42 16.70
CA LEU A 158 3.55 -3.49 16.32
C LEU A 158 4.29 -4.66 16.98
N GLY A 159 3.58 -5.61 17.59
CA GLY A 159 4.19 -6.77 18.21
C GLY A 159 4.88 -7.72 17.21
N GLY A 160 6.11 -8.09 17.53
CA GLY A 160 6.88 -9.09 16.81
C GLY A 160 6.68 -10.51 17.36
N HIS A 161 7.25 -11.50 16.67
CA HIS A 161 7.21 -12.89 17.13
C HIS A 161 7.84 -13.05 18.53
N GLY A 162 7.08 -13.64 19.45
CA GLY A 162 7.52 -13.94 20.81
C GLY A 162 7.24 -12.82 21.82
N GLU A 163 6.61 -11.71 21.43
CA GLU A 163 6.27 -10.61 22.33
C GLU A 163 4.90 -10.79 22.99
N GLU A 164 4.80 -11.79 23.88
CA GLU A 164 3.55 -12.14 24.58
C GLU A 164 2.93 -10.96 25.34
N THR A 165 3.75 -9.99 25.77
CA THR A 165 3.29 -8.74 26.40
C THR A 165 2.34 -7.97 25.49
N LEU A 166 2.67 -7.84 24.21
CA LEU A 166 1.88 -7.08 23.25
C LEU A 166 0.65 -7.88 22.80
N ASP A 167 0.74 -9.20 22.69
CA ASP A 167 -0.42 -10.06 22.44
C ASP A 167 -1.47 -9.92 23.55
N LYS A 168 -1.03 -9.93 24.81
CA LYS A 168 -1.90 -9.68 25.98
C LYS A 168 -2.46 -8.26 25.97
N ALA A 169 -1.64 -7.26 25.60
CA ALA A 169 -2.07 -5.87 25.51
C ALA A 169 -3.17 -5.70 24.46
N LEU A 170 -2.98 -6.27 23.27
CA LEU A 170 -3.94 -6.22 22.17
C LEU A 170 -5.29 -6.80 22.59
N SER A 171 -5.28 -7.98 23.23
CA SER A 171 -6.50 -8.65 23.71
C SER A 171 -7.21 -7.85 24.80
N PHE A 172 -6.45 -7.37 25.80
CA PHE A 172 -6.95 -6.55 26.91
C PHE A 172 -7.59 -5.26 26.39
N CYS A 173 -6.83 -4.46 25.63
CA CYS A 173 -7.32 -3.20 25.10
C CYS A 173 -8.52 -3.39 24.18
N LYS A 174 -8.48 -4.37 23.26
CA LYS A 174 -9.61 -4.63 22.36
C LYS A 174 -10.90 -4.90 23.13
N THR A 175 -10.84 -5.78 24.12
CA THR A 175 -12.01 -6.15 24.94
C THR A 175 -12.61 -4.93 25.66
N HIS A 176 -11.76 -4.13 26.30
CA HIS A 176 -12.23 -2.98 27.09
C HIS A 176 -12.67 -1.80 26.21
N LEU A 177 -12.00 -1.56 25.08
CA LEU A 177 -12.42 -0.55 24.10
C LEU A 177 -13.76 -0.91 23.44
N GLU A 178 -13.99 -2.17 23.08
CA GLU A 178 -15.28 -2.66 22.56
C GLU A 178 -16.41 -2.48 23.57
N SER A 179 -16.13 -2.68 24.86
CA SER A 179 -17.10 -2.44 25.94
C SER A 179 -17.36 -0.94 26.18
N ALA A 180 -16.33 -0.09 26.03
CA ALA A 180 -16.42 1.33 26.34
C ALA A 180 -17.09 2.13 25.22
N VAL A 181 -16.89 1.77 23.95
CA VAL A 181 -17.20 2.61 22.76
C VAL A 181 -18.64 3.13 22.73
N ALA A 182 -19.62 2.33 23.17
CA ALA A 182 -21.04 2.72 23.18
C ALA A 182 -21.39 3.82 24.20
N HIS A 183 -20.49 4.10 25.14
CA HIS A 183 -20.67 5.08 26.22
C HIS A 183 -19.78 6.32 26.07
N LEU A 184 -18.94 6.37 25.04
CA LEU A 184 -18.06 7.50 24.76
C LEU A 184 -18.79 8.58 23.95
N VAL A 185 -18.26 9.81 24.03
CA VAL A 185 -18.69 10.93 23.19
C VAL A 185 -17.64 11.24 22.12
N SER A 186 -18.07 11.76 20.97
CA SER A 186 -17.17 12.27 19.94
C SER A 186 -16.32 13.43 20.48
N PRO A 187 -15.05 13.55 20.07
CA PRO A 187 -14.37 12.76 19.03
C PRO A 187 -13.76 11.44 19.53
N LEU A 188 -13.71 11.18 20.85
CA LEU A 188 -13.06 9.99 21.41
C LEU A 188 -13.78 8.70 20.98
N ALA A 189 -15.11 8.70 20.97
CA ALA A 189 -15.91 7.58 20.45
C ALA A 189 -15.53 7.22 19.01
N ASP A 190 -15.34 8.24 18.16
CA ASP A 190 -14.98 8.04 16.75
C ASP A 190 -13.54 7.53 16.59
N LYS A 191 -12.60 8.03 17.41
CA LYS A 191 -11.21 7.52 17.45
C LYS A 191 -11.19 6.03 17.82
N VAL A 192 -11.90 5.65 18.88
CA VAL A 192 -11.98 4.25 19.35
C VAL A 192 -12.68 3.36 18.32
N SER A 193 -13.84 3.78 17.81
CA SER A 193 -14.58 3.03 16.79
C SER A 193 -13.75 2.83 15.52
N ARG A 194 -12.98 3.85 15.11
CA ARG A 194 -12.11 3.76 13.94
C ARG A 194 -10.99 2.75 14.15
N ALA A 195 -10.25 2.85 15.26
CA ALA A 195 -9.14 1.96 15.57
C ALA A 195 -9.59 0.49 15.68
N LEU A 196 -10.72 0.21 16.34
CA LEU A 196 -11.30 -1.14 16.43
C LEU A 196 -11.70 -1.72 15.07
N LYS A 197 -12.16 -0.87 14.14
CA LYS A 197 -12.47 -1.29 12.77
C LYS A 197 -11.20 -1.57 11.96
N ARG A 198 -10.19 -0.71 12.08
CA ARG A 198 -8.91 -0.85 11.39
C ARG A 198 -7.84 -0.10 12.21
N PRO A 199 -6.85 -0.81 12.78
CA PRO A 199 -5.72 -0.15 13.44
C PRO A 199 -4.96 0.74 12.46
N LEU A 200 -4.35 1.81 12.96
CA LEU A 200 -3.67 2.83 12.16
C LEU A 200 -2.65 2.21 11.20
N LEU A 201 -1.78 1.32 11.71
CA LEU A 201 -0.72 0.66 10.95
C LEU A 201 -1.25 -0.20 9.78
N LYS A 202 -2.50 -0.66 9.86
CA LYS A 202 -3.11 -1.53 8.86
C LYS A 202 -3.99 -0.76 7.88
N GLY A 203 -4.20 0.54 8.09
CA GLY A 203 -5.03 1.39 7.26
C GLY A 203 -4.33 1.84 5.98
N VAL A 204 -5.09 2.14 4.93
CA VAL A 204 -4.53 2.80 3.73
C VAL A 204 -4.32 4.28 4.07
N PRO A 205 -3.08 4.81 4.01
CA PRO A 205 -2.76 6.13 4.59
C PRO A 205 -3.69 7.26 4.13
N LYS A 206 -4.02 7.34 2.83
CA LYS A 206 -4.90 8.42 2.32
C LYS A 206 -6.34 8.30 2.82
N HIS A 207 -6.82 7.06 2.96
CA HIS A 207 -8.14 6.78 3.48
C HIS A 207 -8.20 7.09 4.98
N GLU A 208 -7.18 6.69 5.76
CA GLU A 208 -7.08 7.06 7.18
C GLU A 208 -6.98 8.58 7.38
N GLN A 209 -6.19 9.28 6.56
CA GLN A 209 -6.08 10.74 6.59
C GLN A 209 -7.46 11.42 6.50
N TRP A 210 -8.32 10.96 5.58
CA TRP A 210 -9.66 11.52 5.43
C TRP A 210 -10.53 11.35 6.68
N HIS A 211 -10.54 10.13 7.27
CA HIS A 211 -11.26 9.88 8.53
C HIS A 211 -10.70 10.72 9.67
N HIS A 212 -9.38 10.82 9.78
CA HIS A 212 -8.74 11.63 10.80
C HIS A 212 -9.07 13.12 10.65
N ILE A 213 -9.09 13.69 9.44
CA ILE A 213 -9.51 15.08 9.23
C ILE A 213 -10.93 15.33 9.77
N LEU A 214 -11.86 14.39 9.57
CA LEU A 214 -13.23 14.50 10.08
C LEU A 214 -13.31 14.42 11.61
N ILE A 215 -12.52 13.54 12.21
CA ILE A 215 -12.44 13.36 13.67
C ILE A 215 -11.79 14.58 14.32
N TYR A 216 -10.61 14.99 13.86
CA TYR A 216 -9.85 16.11 14.43
C TYR A 216 -10.53 17.47 14.19
N GLN A 217 -11.43 17.58 13.21
CA GLN A 217 -12.27 18.77 13.07
C GLN A 217 -13.20 19.00 14.26
N GLN A 218 -13.56 17.94 15.00
CA GLN A 218 -14.40 18.00 16.19
C GLN A 218 -13.58 18.05 17.48
N ASP A 219 -12.26 17.96 17.37
CA ASP A 219 -11.34 17.91 18.50
C ASP A 219 -10.80 19.30 18.82
N GLU A 220 -11.29 19.92 19.89
CA GLU A 220 -10.85 21.24 20.34
C GLU A 220 -9.35 21.29 20.73
N ALA A 221 -8.75 20.13 21.04
CA ALA A 221 -7.33 20.04 21.33
C ALA A 221 -6.45 20.07 20.06
N CYS A 222 -7.03 19.90 18.87
CA CYS A 222 -6.29 19.97 17.61
C CYS A 222 -5.91 21.41 17.27
N PRO A 223 -4.62 21.73 17.10
CA PRO A 223 -4.22 23.08 16.70
C PRO A 223 -4.84 23.47 15.35
N GLY A 224 -5.43 24.66 15.30
CA GLY A 224 -6.14 25.15 14.11
C GLY A 224 -5.27 25.20 12.86
N ALA A 225 -3.99 25.61 12.99
CA ALA A 225 -3.03 25.63 11.89
C ALA A 225 -2.74 24.23 11.32
N VAL A 226 -2.60 23.23 12.19
CA VAL A 226 -2.38 21.83 11.81
C VAL A 226 -3.57 21.29 11.02
N LEU A 227 -4.80 21.50 11.51
CA LEU A 227 -6.02 21.06 10.82
C LEU A 227 -6.23 21.79 9.48
N ARG A 228 -5.94 23.09 9.43
CA ARG A 228 -6.03 23.91 8.22
C ARG A 228 -5.04 23.41 7.17
N LEU A 229 -3.79 23.17 7.56
CA LEU A 229 -2.74 22.62 6.71
C LEU A 229 -3.18 21.27 6.13
N ALA A 230 -3.64 20.35 6.99
CA ALA A 230 -4.09 19.03 6.58
C ALA A 230 -5.20 19.06 5.52
N LYS A 231 -6.19 19.95 5.68
CA LYS A 231 -7.29 20.08 4.70
C LYS A 231 -6.83 20.64 3.37
N LEU A 232 -5.99 21.68 3.38
CA LEU A 232 -5.47 22.28 2.15
C LEU A 232 -4.56 21.33 1.41
N ASP A 233 -3.63 20.70 2.14
CA ASP A 233 -2.70 19.71 1.60
C ASP A 233 -3.44 18.51 1.00
N PHE A 234 -4.44 17.98 1.72
CA PHE A 234 -5.28 16.90 1.20
C PHE A 234 -5.93 17.26 -0.14
N ASN A 235 -6.47 18.48 -0.26
CA ASN A 235 -7.14 18.95 -1.46
C ASN A 235 -6.15 19.19 -2.61
N VAL A 236 -4.98 19.77 -2.33
CA VAL A 236 -3.91 19.98 -3.31
C VAL A 236 -3.44 18.64 -3.88
N LEU A 237 -3.11 17.68 -3.02
CA LEU A 237 -2.71 16.34 -3.44
C LEU A 237 -3.81 15.64 -4.24
N GLN A 238 -5.08 15.78 -3.81
CA GLN A 238 -6.21 15.22 -4.56
C GLN A 238 -6.30 15.80 -5.98
N LYS A 239 -5.96 17.08 -6.19
CA LYS A 239 -5.89 17.67 -7.53
C LYS A 239 -4.75 17.10 -8.35
N CYS A 240 -3.55 16.97 -7.77
CA CYS A 240 -2.42 16.31 -8.43
C CYS A 240 -2.78 14.89 -8.87
N TYR A 241 -3.39 14.09 -8.00
CA TYR A 241 -3.80 12.73 -8.33
C TYR A 241 -4.89 12.67 -9.41
N GLN A 242 -5.80 13.65 -9.47
CA GLN A 242 -6.80 13.74 -10.53
C GLN A 242 -6.14 14.03 -11.90
N ASP A 243 -5.10 14.86 -11.92
CA ASP A 243 -4.33 15.13 -13.13
C ASP A 243 -3.51 13.89 -13.56
N GLU A 244 -2.90 13.17 -12.62
CA GLU A 244 -2.23 11.89 -12.87
C GLU A 244 -3.21 10.85 -13.45
N LEU A 245 -4.38 10.69 -12.83
CA LEU A 245 -5.44 9.79 -13.29
C LEU A 245 -5.92 10.14 -14.70
N ARG A 246 -6.04 11.42 -15.05
CA ARG A 246 -6.43 11.84 -16.40
C ARG A 246 -5.41 11.37 -17.44
N ILE A 247 -4.11 11.47 -17.14
CA ILE A 247 -3.04 11.01 -18.03
C ILE A 247 -3.10 9.49 -18.19
N ILE A 248 -3.24 8.76 -17.09
CA ILE A 248 -3.30 7.28 -17.10
C ILE A 248 -4.57 6.79 -17.81
N SER A 249 -5.71 7.45 -17.58
CA SER A 249 -6.98 7.12 -18.24
C SER A 249 -6.91 7.37 -19.75
N ARG A 250 -6.23 8.43 -20.20
CA ARG A 250 -5.99 8.66 -21.63
C ARG A 250 -5.15 7.54 -22.23
N TRP A 251 -4.04 7.19 -21.60
CA TRP A 251 -3.20 6.06 -22.01
C TRP A 251 -4.00 4.76 -22.12
N TRP A 252 -4.89 4.48 -21.16
CA TRP A 252 -5.76 3.30 -21.20
C TRP A 252 -6.73 3.32 -22.37
N ILE A 253 -7.37 4.46 -22.64
CA ILE A 253 -8.28 4.60 -23.79
C ILE A 253 -7.53 4.40 -25.11
N ASP A 254 -6.31 4.91 -25.23
CA ASP A 254 -5.52 4.78 -26.46
C ASP A 254 -5.16 3.30 -26.74
N LEU A 255 -5.01 2.47 -25.71
CA LEU A 255 -4.87 1.01 -25.86
C LEU A 255 -6.17 0.34 -26.35
N ASP A 256 -7.31 0.85 -25.88
CA ASP A 256 -8.67 0.39 -26.25
C ASP A 256 -8.89 -1.11 -25.87
N PHE A 257 -8.31 -1.53 -24.74
CA PHE A 257 -8.44 -2.91 -24.26
C PHE A 257 -9.84 -3.24 -23.74
N ALA A 258 -10.60 -2.26 -23.28
CA ALA A 258 -12.01 -2.47 -22.91
C ALA A 258 -12.84 -3.05 -24.06
N THR A 259 -12.52 -2.72 -25.33
CA THR A 259 -13.19 -3.26 -26.51
C THR A 259 -12.43 -4.42 -27.14
N LYS A 260 -11.09 -4.35 -27.20
CA LYS A 260 -10.23 -5.34 -27.87
C LYS A 260 -9.98 -6.60 -27.04
N LEU A 261 -10.01 -6.49 -25.70
CA LEU A 261 -9.80 -7.57 -24.74
C LEU A 261 -10.99 -7.66 -23.76
N PRO A 262 -12.22 -7.90 -24.24
CA PRO A 262 -13.44 -7.79 -23.42
C PRO A 262 -13.57 -8.87 -22.34
N PHE A 263 -12.71 -9.89 -22.37
CA PHE A 263 -12.63 -10.93 -21.35
C PHE A 263 -11.92 -10.46 -20.08
N ALA A 264 -11.16 -9.36 -20.15
CA ALA A 264 -10.32 -8.87 -19.06
C ALA A 264 -11.00 -7.74 -18.28
N ARG A 265 -10.61 -7.60 -17.01
CA ARG A 265 -11.10 -6.58 -16.09
C ARG A 265 -10.65 -5.18 -16.50
N ASP A 266 -11.60 -4.26 -16.58
CA ASP A 266 -11.34 -2.82 -16.71
C ASP A 266 -11.35 -2.14 -15.33
N ARG A 267 -10.17 -1.99 -14.70
CA ARG A 267 -10.00 -1.55 -13.30
C ARG A 267 -8.91 -0.50 -13.11
N VAL A 268 -8.78 0.41 -14.07
CA VAL A 268 -7.73 1.46 -14.08
C VAL A 268 -7.72 2.30 -12.81
N ILE A 269 -8.90 2.72 -12.34
CA ILE A 269 -9.02 3.61 -11.19
C ILE A 269 -8.69 2.86 -9.89
N GLU A 270 -9.09 1.61 -9.80
CA GLU A 270 -8.76 0.72 -8.68
C GLU A 270 -7.26 0.43 -8.64
N CYS A 271 -6.61 0.17 -9.78
CA CYS A 271 -5.16 0.00 -9.87
C CYS A 271 -4.40 1.28 -9.48
N PHE A 272 -4.91 2.45 -9.85
CA PHE A 272 -4.33 3.72 -9.41
C PHE A 272 -4.48 3.92 -7.90
N PHE A 273 -5.65 3.56 -7.35
CA PHE A 273 -5.88 3.60 -5.90
C PHE A 273 -4.92 2.67 -5.14
N TRP A 274 -4.59 1.49 -5.70
CA TRP A 274 -3.52 0.64 -5.18
C TRP A 274 -2.15 1.33 -5.23
N GLY A 275 -1.83 1.99 -6.34
CA GLY A 275 -0.60 2.79 -6.48
C GLY A 275 -0.50 3.91 -5.45
N LEU A 276 -1.61 4.61 -5.16
CA LEU A 276 -1.68 5.61 -4.09
C LEU A 276 -1.46 5.01 -2.71
N GLY A 277 -1.86 3.76 -2.48
CA GLY A 277 -1.63 3.07 -1.21
C GLY A 277 -0.14 2.91 -0.87
N ALA A 278 0.74 2.95 -1.87
CA ALA A 278 2.19 2.81 -1.68
C ALA A 278 2.89 4.14 -1.37
N PHE A 279 2.58 5.22 -2.11
CA PHE A 279 3.24 6.52 -1.96
C PHE A 279 2.27 7.68 -2.18
N LEU A 280 2.13 8.55 -1.18
CA LEU A 280 1.23 9.70 -1.23
C LEU A 280 1.93 10.97 -1.67
N GLU A 281 3.22 11.06 -1.41
CA GLU A 281 3.96 12.31 -1.46
C GLU A 281 4.14 12.76 -2.93
N PRO A 282 4.04 14.06 -3.22
CA PRO A 282 3.94 14.55 -4.58
C PRO A 282 5.17 14.23 -5.44
N GLN A 283 6.36 14.11 -4.84
CA GLN A 283 7.60 13.76 -5.52
C GLN A 283 7.59 12.36 -6.16
N PHE A 284 6.71 11.46 -5.72
CA PHE A 284 6.64 10.08 -6.22
C PHE A 284 5.69 9.90 -7.42
N VAL A 285 5.41 10.97 -8.18
CA VAL A 285 4.53 10.93 -9.36
C VAL A 285 4.97 9.89 -10.40
N LEU A 286 6.28 9.78 -10.67
CA LEU A 286 6.79 8.80 -11.63
C LEU A 286 6.62 7.37 -11.12
N ALA A 287 6.90 7.14 -9.83
CA ALA A 287 6.68 5.84 -9.18
C ALA A 287 5.20 5.44 -9.23
N ARG A 288 4.29 6.36 -8.91
CA ARG A 288 2.83 6.14 -9.02
C ARG A 288 2.39 5.83 -10.44
N ARG A 289 2.97 6.50 -11.45
CA ARG A 289 2.70 6.22 -12.86
C ARG A 289 3.11 4.79 -13.22
N PHE A 290 4.32 4.37 -12.86
CA PHE A 290 4.83 3.03 -13.18
C PHE A 290 4.10 1.92 -12.43
N ILE A 291 3.89 2.05 -11.12
CA ILE A 291 3.15 1.05 -10.36
C ILE A 291 1.70 0.92 -10.86
N THR A 292 1.05 2.02 -11.22
CA THR A 292 -0.33 1.96 -11.73
C THR A 292 -0.39 1.26 -13.07
N LYS A 293 0.46 1.66 -14.03
CA LYS A 293 0.50 1.05 -15.37
C LYS A 293 0.84 -0.44 -15.29
N VAL A 294 1.80 -0.83 -14.46
CA VAL A 294 2.15 -2.25 -14.32
C VAL A 294 1.00 -3.03 -13.68
N LEU A 295 0.32 -2.51 -12.66
CA LEU A 295 -0.81 -3.21 -12.04
C LEU A 295 -1.96 -3.41 -13.02
N ILE A 296 -2.24 -2.42 -13.88
CA ILE A 296 -3.22 -2.56 -14.97
C ILE A 296 -2.80 -3.69 -15.91
N LEU A 297 -1.56 -3.67 -16.41
CA LEU A 297 -1.06 -4.70 -17.32
C LEU A 297 -1.03 -6.09 -16.67
N LEU A 298 -0.69 -6.18 -15.38
CA LEU A 298 -0.70 -7.43 -14.63
C LEU A 298 -2.11 -7.97 -14.40
N SER A 299 -3.12 -7.10 -14.25
CA SER A 299 -4.52 -7.54 -14.19
C SER A 299 -4.97 -8.17 -15.51
N ILE A 300 -4.57 -7.60 -16.64
CA ILE A 300 -4.87 -8.18 -17.96
C ILE A 300 -4.08 -9.46 -18.18
N LEU A 301 -2.82 -9.50 -17.76
CA LEU A 301 -1.99 -10.70 -17.80
C LEU A 301 -2.62 -11.83 -16.95
N ASP A 302 -3.08 -11.52 -15.74
CA ASP A 302 -3.80 -12.47 -14.87
C ASP A 302 -5.04 -13.03 -15.59
N ASP A 303 -5.87 -12.18 -16.21
CA ASP A 303 -7.06 -12.64 -16.96
C ASP A 303 -6.70 -13.44 -18.22
N ILE A 304 -5.57 -13.16 -18.87
CA ILE A 304 -5.05 -14.00 -19.96
C ILE A 304 -4.74 -15.40 -19.46
N TYR A 305 -4.07 -15.53 -18.30
CA TYR A 305 -3.64 -16.83 -17.77
C TYR A 305 -4.78 -17.61 -17.07
N ASP A 306 -5.61 -16.93 -16.29
CA ASP A 306 -6.62 -17.57 -15.44
C ASP A 306 -7.97 -17.74 -16.14
N VAL A 307 -8.29 -16.90 -17.13
CA VAL A 307 -9.61 -16.93 -17.80
C VAL A 307 -9.49 -17.37 -19.26
N HIS A 308 -8.78 -16.61 -20.08
CA HIS A 308 -9.02 -16.67 -21.53
C HIS A 308 -8.07 -17.59 -22.31
N GLY A 309 -6.80 -17.64 -21.94
CA GLY A 309 -5.76 -18.35 -22.67
C GLY A 309 -5.87 -19.88 -22.54
N THR A 310 -5.53 -20.57 -23.63
CA THR A 310 -5.33 -22.03 -23.61
C THR A 310 -3.94 -22.37 -23.11
N ILE A 311 -3.74 -23.57 -22.56
CA ILE A 311 -2.45 -23.92 -21.96
C ILE A 311 -1.29 -23.83 -22.97
N GLU A 312 -1.51 -24.23 -24.23
CA GLU A 312 -0.51 -24.13 -25.30
C GLU A 312 -0.18 -22.68 -25.67
N GLU A 313 -1.20 -21.80 -25.74
CA GLU A 313 -0.99 -20.36 -25.95
C GLU A 313 -0.19 -19.75 -24.79
N LEU A 314 -0.51 -20.12 -23.54
CA LEU A 314 0.16 -19.61 -22.34
C LEU A 314 1.61 -20.09 -22.24
N GLU A 315 1.91 -21.33 -22.63
CA GLU A 315 3.28 -21.85 -22.68
C GLU A 315 4.13 -21.07 -23.69
N LEU A 316 3.62 -20.89 -24.91
CA LEU A 316 4.28 -20.10 -25.96
C LEU A 316 4.47 -18.64 -25.52
N PHE A 317 3.43 -18.04 -24.94
CA PHE A 317 3.48 -16.65 -24.50
C PHE A 317 4.49 -16.44 -23.37
N THR A 318 4.53 -17.36 -22.40
CA THR A 318 5.54 -17.36 -21.34
C THR A 318 6.94 -17.51 -21.92
N GLU A 319 7.16 -18.43 -22.87
CA GLU A 319 8.46 -18.62 -23.54
C GLU A 319 8.95 -17.34 -24.23
N LYS A 320 8.05 -16.59 -24.87
CA LYS A 320 8.39 -15.30 -25.49
C LYS A 320 8.78 -14.25 -24.45
N ILE A 321 8.04 -14.13 -23.34
CA ILE A 321 8.40 -13.23 -22.22
C ILE A 321 9.77 -13.61 -21.63
N GLU A 322 10.02 -14.90 -21.43
CA GLU A 322 11.28 -15.45 -20.91
C GLU A 322 12.49 -15.05 -21.74
N ARG A 323 12.38 -15.23 -23.05
CA ARG A 323 13.43 -14.88 -24.02
C ARG A 323 13.50 -13.38 -24.32
N TRP A 324 12.47 -12.64 -23.90
CA TRP A 324 12.23 -11.28 -24.37
C TRP A 324 12.18 -11.20 -25.90
N ASP A 325 11.58 -12.21 -26.53
CA ASP A 325 11.41 -12.30 -27.98
C ASP A 325 10.18 -11.49 -28.39
N THR A 326 10.41 -10.32 -28.99
CA THR A 326 9.36 -9.38 -29.40
C THR A 326 8.67 -9.77 -30.70
N SER A 327 9.05 -10.89 -31.33
CA SER A 327 8.34 -11.41 -32.51
C SER A 327 6.93 -11.89 -32.12
N MET A 328 5.94 -11.47 -32.89
CA MET A 328 4.52 -11.69 -32.57
C MET A 328 3.82 -12.63 -33.55
N GLU A 329 4.49 -13.09 -34.61
CA GLU A 329 3.87 -13.83 -35.72
C GLU A 329 3.08 -15.06 -35.26
N ASP A 330 3.62 -15.80 -34.29
CA ASP A 330 3.04 -17.04 -33.77
C ASP A 330 2.02 -16.85 -32.64
N LEU A 331 1.79 -15.60 -32.19
CA LEU A 331 0.84 -15.32 -31.12
C LEU A 331 -0.59 -15.12 -31.64
N PRO A 332 -1.62 -15.53 -30.89
CA PRO A 332 -2.99 -15.09 -31.15
C PRO A 332 -3.12 -13.57 -31.10
N ASP A 333 -4.01 -12.99 -31.90
CA ASP A 333 -4.11 -11.53 -32.05
C ASP A 333 -4.34 -10.78 -30.73
N TYR A 334 -5.11 -11.35 -29.79
CA TYR A 334 -5.33 -10.74 -28.47
C TYR A 334 -4.03 -10.67 -27.62
N MET A 335 -3.16 -11.69 -27.72
CA MET A 335 -1.86 -11.69 -27.07
C MET A 335 -0.89 -10.73 -27.74
N LYS A 336 -0.95 -10.59 -29.08
CA LYS A 336 -0.16 -9.57 -29.80
C LYS A 336 -0.48 -8.17 -29.29
N LEU A 337 -1.77 -7.83 -29.21
CA LEU A 337 -2.25 -6.55 -28.71
C LEU A 337 -1.75 -6.27 -27.28
N PHE A 338 -1.89 -7.25 -26.39
CA PHE A 338 -1.40 -7.11 -25.02
C PHE A 338 0.13 -6.99 -24.96
N PHE A 339 0.86 -7.80 -25.73
CA PHE A 339 2.31 -7.84 -25.69
C PHE A 339 2.95 -6.55 -26.26
N GLU A 340 2.34 -5.94 -27.26
CA GLU A 340 2.73 -4.62 -27.76
C GLU A 340 2.64 -3.55 -26.67
N ALA A 341 1.53 -3.51 -25.93
CA ALA A 341 1.36 -2.60 -24.80
C ALA A 341 2.36 -2.87 -23.67
N LEU A 342 2.63 -4.16 -23.40
CA LEU A 342 3.61 -4.58 -22.40
C LEU A 342 5.01 -4.07 -22.79
N ILE A 343 5.46 -4.32 -24.02
CA ILE A 343 6.76 -3.85 -24.53
C ILE A 343 6.84 -2.32 -24.42
N GLY A 344 5.81 -1.60 -24.89
CA GLY A 344 5.77 -0.13 -24.81
C GLY A 344 5.91 0.40 -23.39
N PHE A 345 5.36 -0.29 -22.39
CA PHE A 345 5.57 0.07 -20.98
C PHE A 345 7.02 -0.13 -20.51
N PHE A 346 7.69 -1.22 -20.89
CA PHE A 346 9.10 -1.43 -20.54
C PHE A 346 10.02 -0.46 -21.28
N ASP A 347 9.68 -0.07 -22.51
CA ASP A 347 10.40 0.97 -23.24
C ASP A 347 10.23 2.33 -22.57
N GLU A 348 9.05 2.65 -22.01
CA GLU A 348 8.84 3.85 -21.19
C GLU A 348 9.72 3.82 -19.93
N ILE A 349 9.79 2.69 -19.21
CA ILE A 349 10.71 2.53 -18.07
C ILE A 349 12.15 2.80 -18.50
N GLU A 350 12.60 2.17 -19.59
CA GLU A 350 13.97 2.32 -20.10
C GLU A 350 14.28 3.78 -20.44
N GLN A 351 13.39 4.46 -21.15
CA GLN A 351 13.56 5.86 -21.54
C GLN A 351 13.62 6.81 -20.34
N GLU A 352 12.70 6.68 -19.40
CA GLU A 352 12.63 7.60 -18.24
C GLU A 352 13.80 7.35 -17.28
N THR A 353 14.12 6.10 -16.97
CA THR A 353 15.22 5.77 -16.06
C THR A 353 16.59 6.03 -16.67
N ALA A 354 16.74 5.95 -18.01
CA ALA A 354 17.97 6.34 -18.69
C ALA A 354 18.25 7.85 -18.57
N LYS A 355 17.22 8.71 -18.60
CA LYS A 355 17.36 10.17 -18.39
C LYS A 355 17.96 10.50 -17.03
N GLU A 356 17.75 9.64 -16.05
CA GLU A 356 18.25 9.75 -14.68
C GLU A 356 19.58 9.00 -14.46
N GLY A 357 20.18 8.45 -15.52
CA GLY A 357 21.43 7.69 -15.43
C GLY A 357 21.27 6.29 -14.82
N ARG A 358 20.05 5.72 -14.80
CA ARG A 358 19.74 4.39 -14.24
C ARG A 358 19.21 3.40 -15.29
N PRO A 359 19.88 3.20 -16.45
CA PRO A 359 19.38 2.34 -17.52
C PRO A 359 19.27 0.86 -17.11
N TYR A 360 19.91 0.44 -16.02
CA TYR A 360 19.80 -0.92 -15.48
C TYR A 360 18.39 -1.24 -14.92
N CYS A 361 17.56 -0.24 -14.63
CA CYS A 361 16.22 -0.44 -14.06
C CYS A 361 15.37 -1.37 -14.93
N VAL A 362 15.36 -1.17 -16.25
CA VAL A 362 14.55 -1.98 -17.17
C VAL A 362 14.94 -3.45 -17.12
N HIS A 363 16.23 -3.77 -16.93
CA HIS A 363 16.69 -5.15 -16.83
C HIS A 363 16.06 -5.86 -15.62
N TYR A 364 16.11 -5.24 -14.43
CA TYR A 364 15.49 -5.81 -13.23
C TYR A 364 13.97 -5.93 -13.36
N SER A 365 13.31 -4.94 -13.98
CA SER A 365 11.87 -4.99 -14.26
C SER A 365 11.52 -6.16 -15.17
N ARG A 366 12.29 -6.40 -16.25
CA ARG A 366 12.07 -7.51 -17.18
C ARG A 366 12.26 -8.85 -16.47
N GLU A 367 13.31 -9.00 -15.67
CA GLU A 367 13.54 -10.23 -14.89
C GLU A 367 12.43 -10.51 -13.86
N MET A 368 11.88 -9.46 -13.23
CA MET A 368 10.75 -9.63 -12.32
C MET A 368 9.46 -10.04 -13.05
N LEU A 369 9.19 -9.47 -14.23
CA LEU A 369 8.07 -9.89 -15.08
C LEU A 369 8.19 -11.35 -15.51
N LYS A 370 9.40 -11.84 -15.80
CA LYS A 370 9.63 -13.26 -16.10
C LYS A 370 9.22 -14.15 -14.93
N ASN A 371 9.62 -13.81 -13.71
CA ASN A 371 9.21 -14.54 -12.52
C ASN A 371 7.68 -14.55 -12.34
N GLN A 372 7.03 -13.41 -12.58
CA GLN A 372 5.57 -13.30 -12.58
C GLN A 372 4.92 -14.24 -13.60
N ALA A 373 5.34 -14.20 -14.86
CA ALA A 373 4.78 -15.02 -15.94
C ALA A 373 5.00 -16.53 -15.69
N ARG A 374 6.16 -16.94 -15.19
CA ARG A 374 6.41 -18.33 -14.77
C ARG A 374 5.45 -18.78 -13.68
N ALA A 375 5.18 -17.92 -12.69
CA ALA A 375 4.31 -18.24 -11.59
C ALA A 375 2.85 -18.36 -12.04
N TYR A 376 2.36 -17.44 -12.89
CA TYR A 376 1.05 -17.58 -13.52
C TYR A 376 0.93 -18.84 -14.38
N LEU A 377 1.96 -19.18 -15.17
CA LEU A 377 1.96 -20.44 -15.93
C LEU A 377 1.89 -21.66 -15.01
N THR A 378 2.56 -21.60 -13.85
CA THR A 378 2.54 -22.68 -12.87
C THR A 378 1.13 -22.89 -12.31
N GLU A 379 0.43 -21.82 -11.94
CA GLU A 379 -0.97 -21.88 -11.49
C GLU A 379 -1.90 -22.39 -12.62
N ALA A 380 -1.74 -21.89 -13.84
CA ALA A 380 -2.51 -22.35 -14.99
C ALA A 380 -2.29 -23.84 -15.30
N ARG A 381 -1.07 -24.36 -15.10
CA ARG A 381 -0.77 -25.79 -15.23
C ARG A 381 -1.42 -26.61 -14.13
N TRP A 382 -1.38 -26.15 -12.88
CA TRP A 382 -2.06 -26.82 -11.78
C TRP A 382 -3.56 -26.93 -12.07
N PHE A 383 -4.18 -25.82 -12.49
CA PHE A 383 -5.58 -25.79 -12.89
C PHE A 383 -5.88 -26.77 -14.03
N ASN A 384 -5.11 -26.72 -15.12
CA ASN A 384 -5.34 -27.57 -16.30
C ASN A 384 -5.13 -29.08 -16.03
N GLN A 385 -4.33 -29.43 -15.02
CA GLN A 385 -4.03 -30.81 -14.65
C GLN A 385 -4.89 -31.33 -13.48
N ASP A 386 -5.89 -30.55 -13.02
CA ASP A 386 -6.66 -30.83 -11.80
C ASP A 386 -5.75 -31.12 -10.59
N CYS A 387 -4.60 -30.44 -10.51
CA CYS A 387 -3.60 -30.62 -9.47
C CYS A 387 -3.81 -29.63 -8.33
N VAL A 388 -3.95 -30.14 -7.12
CA VAL A 388 -3.96 -29.31 -5.90
C VAL A 388 -2.54 -29.31 -5.30
N PRO A 389 -1.81 -28.18 -5.35
CA PRO A 389 -0.46 -28.10 -4.82
C PRO A 389 -0.43 -28.20 -3.29
N GLN A 390 0.72 -28.54 -2.73
CA GLN A 390 0.94 -28.40 -1.29
C GLN A 390 0.96 -26.92 -0.90
N LEU A 391 0.54 -26.57 0.32
CA LEU A 391 0.45 -25.18 0.78
C LEU A 391 1.77 -24.41 0.60
N GLU A 392 2.91 -25.02 0.91
CA GLU A 392 4.23 -24.38 0.77
C GLU A 392 4.68 -24.24 -0.70
N GLU A 393 4.16 -25.07 -1.60
CA GLU A 393 4.38 -24.91 -3.04
C GLU A 393 3.50 -23.78 -3.60
N TYR A 394 2.22 -23.78 -3.21
CA TYR A 394 1.27 -22.72 -3.52
C TYR A 394 1.78 -21.35 -3.06
N ARG A 395 2.21 -21.22 -1.81
CA ARG A 395 2.73 -19.95 -1.26
C ARG A 395 3.97 -19.46 -2.00
N ARG A 396 4.88 -20.35 -2.41
CA ARG A 396 6.07 -19.97 -3.18
C ARG A 396 5.71 -19.37 -4.56
N ALA A 397 4.71 -19.92 -5.24
CA ALA A 397 4.18 -19.31 -6.45
C ALA A 397 3.42 -18.01 -6.12
N GLY A 398 2.63 -18.04 -5.05
CA GLY A 398 1.84 -16.95 -4.48
C GLY A 398 2.63 -15.67 -4.24
N VAL A 399 3.90 -15.76 -3.86
CA VAL A 399 4.78 -14.59 -3.74
C VAL A 399 4.76 -13.77 -5.03
N TYR A 400 4.96 -14.40 -6.18
CA TYR A 400 4.97 -13.70 -7.46
C TYR A 400 3.55 -13.43 -7.94
N THR A 401 2.63 -14.41 -7.89
CA THR A 401 1.26 -14.22 -8.41
C THR A 401 0.48 -13.16 -7.64
N SER A 402 0.89 -12.78 -6.43
CA SER A 402 0.37 -11.62 -5.69
C SER A 402 0.62 -10.26 -6.35
N CYS A 403 1.50 -10.19 -7.37
CA CYS A 403 1.99 -8.98 -8.03
C CYS A 403 2.87 -8.05 -7.18
N TYR A 404 3.00 -8.29 -5.87
CA TYR A 404 3.76 -7.41 -4.96
C TYR A 404 5.22 -7.24 -5.36
N PRO A 405 5.99 -8.29 -5.73
CA PRO A 405 7.36 -8.12 -6.17
C PRO A 405 7.49 -7.26 -7.43
N MET A 406 6.58 -7.40 -8.40
CA MET A 406 6.61 -6.61 -9.63
C MET A 406 6.19 -5.15 -9.40
N ALA A 407 5.15 -4.92 -8.60
CA ALA A 407 4.78 -3.59 -8.13
C ALA A 407 5.95 -2.93 -7.38
N ALA A 408 6.63 -3.71 -6.55
CA ALA A 408 7.82 -3.30 -5.81
C ALA A 408 9.10 -3.18 -6.66
N VAL A 409 9.07 -3.48 -7.95
CA VAL A 409 10.17 -3.15 -8.87
C VAL A 409 9.82 -1.91 -9.67
N ALA A 410 8.59 -1.83 -10.18
CA ALA A 410 8.08 -0.68 -10.92
C ALA A 410 8.16 0.64 -10.11
N TRP A 411 7.91 0.57 -8.80
CA TRP A 411 7.98 1.75 -7.95
C TRP A 411 9.43 2.28 -7.75
N ILE A 412 10.45 1.42 -7.57
CA ILE A 412 11.88 1.77 -7.44
C ILE A 412 12.37 2.38 -8.75
N CYS A 413 11.86 1.90 -9.89
CA CYS A 413 12.13 2.52 -11.19
C CYS A 413 11.67 3.99 -11.21
N GLY A 414 10.62 4.37 -10.49
CA GLY A 414 10.15 5.75 -10.46
C GLY A 414 10.68 6.61 -9.32
N MET A 415 11.58 6.09 -8.49
CA MET A 415 12.19 6.80 -7.36
C MET A 415 13.67 7.11 -7.65
N ALA A 416 13.95 8.13 -8.46
CA ALA A 416 15.31 8.46 -8.90
C ALA A 416 16.32 8.63 -7.75
N GLU A 417 15.90 9.30 -6.68
CA GLU A 417 16.76 9.70 -5.57
C GLU A 417 17.13 8.55 -4.63
N THR A 418 16.26 7.55 -4.49
CA THR A 418 16.43 6.44 -3.52
C THR A 418 16.52 5.06 -4.17
N GLY A 419 16.09 4.92 -5.43
CA GLY A 419 16.05 3.66 -6.16
C GLY A 419 17.40 3.30 -6.77
N SER A 420 18.33 2.91 -5.90
CA SER A 420 19.69 2.51 -6.28
C SER A 420 19.77 1.10 -6.88
N LYS A 421 20.89 0.76 -7.50
CA LYS A 421 21.14 -0.59 -8.02
C LYS A 421 21.13 -1.64 -6.90
N GLU A 422 21.68 -1.30 -5.74
CA GLU A 422 21.72 -2.15 -4.55
C GLU A 422 20.30 -2.47 -4.05
N ALA A 423 19.36 -1.54 -4.17
CA ALA A 423 17.95 -1.79 -3.86
C ALA A 423 17.36 -2.88 -4.78
N PHE A 424 17.63 -2.83 -6.08
CA PHE A 424 17.20 -3.89 -7.00
C PHE A 424 17.88 -5.24 -6.74
N GLU A 425 19.18 -5.24 -6.44
CA GLU A 425 19.94 -6.46 -6.09
C GLU A 425 19.49 -7.08 -4.76
N TRP A 426 19.02 -6.26 -3.82
CA TRP A 426 18.41 -6.72 -2.59
C TRP A 426 17.00 -7.28 -2.84
N MET A 427 16.18 -6.58 -3.64
CA MET A 427 14.84 -7.02 -4.03
C MET A 427 14.85 -8.36 -4.77
N SER A 428 15.82 -8.59 -5.68
CA SER A 428 15.92 -9.84 -6.45
C SER A 428 16.23 -11.07 -5.60
N LYS A 429 16.65 -10.88 -4.33
CA LYS A 429 16.89 -11.96 -3.36
C LYS A 429 15.65 -12.34 -2.56
N ASN A 430 14.48 -11.79 -2.89
CA ASN A 430 13.22 -12.01 -2.17
C ASN A 430 13.37 -11.74 -0.66
N PRO A 431 13.65 -10.49 -0.26
CA PRO A 431 13.84 -10.17 1.13
C PRO A 431 12.56 -10.45 1.93
N LYS A 432 12.71 -10.77 3.21
CA LYS A 432 11.61 -11.21 4.08
C LYS A 432 10.40 -10.27 4.05
N ILE A 433 10.62 -8.96 3.98
CA ILE A 433 9.53 -7.96 3.91
C ILE A 433 8.70 -8.10 2.64
N VAL A 434 9.31 -8.40 1.49
CA VAL A 434 8.59 -8.59 0.23
C VAL A 434 7.81 -9.90 0.28
N VAL A 435 8.43 -10.98 0.77
CA VAL A 435 7.75 -12.27 0.91
C VAL A 435 6.56 -12.16 1.88
N ALA A 436 6.75 -11.52 3.03
CA ALA A 436 5.68 -11.33 4.01
C ALA A 436 4.54 -10.46 3.47
N SER A 437 4.85 -9.35 2.78
CA SER A 437 3.82 -8.51 2.14
C SER A 437 3.07 -9.25 1.05
N SER A 438 3.78 -10.07 0.26
CA SER A 438 3.17 -10.91 -0.79
C SER A 438 2.27 -11.97 -0.20
N ASP A 439 2.71 -12.65 0.87
CA ASP A 439 1.90 -13.63 1.61
C ASP A 439 0.63 -12.99 2.20
N ILE A 440 0.74 -11.82 2.84
CA ILE A 440 -0.42 -11.10 3.38
C ILE A 440 -1.39 -10.74 2.26
N GLY A 441 -0.88 -10.16 1.16
CA GLY A 441 -1.70 -9.77 0.02
C GLY A 441 -2.43 -10.96 -0.61
N ARG A 442 -1.69 -12.05 -0.89
CA ARG A 442 -2.22 -13.30 -1.45
C ARG A 442 -3.28 -13.91 -0.54
N LEU A 443 -2.97 -14.13 0.74
CA LEU A 443 -3.91 -14.78 1.66
C LEU A 443 -5.17 -13.94 1.90
N MET A 444 -5.04 -12.61 1.94
CA MET A 444 -6.20 -11.73 2.02
C MET A 444 -7.09 -11.82 0.77
N ASP A 445 -6.47 -11.84 -0.42
CA ASP A 445 -7.17 -12.04 -1.70
C ASP A 445 -7.91 -13.39 -1.71
N ASP A 446 -7.23 -14.47 -1.30
CA ASP A 446 -7.79 -15.82 -1.25
C ASP A 446 -9.01 -15.89 -0.30
N ILE A 447 -8.90 -15.31 0.90
CA ILE A 447 -10.02 -15.27 1.87
C ILE A 447 -11.26 -14.63 1.25
N THR A 448 -11.09 -13.56 0.48
CA THR A 448 -12.21 -12.84 -0.16
C THR A 448 -12.71 -13.46 -1.45
N SER A 449 -11.89 -14.24 -2.16
CA SER A 449 -12.20 -14.78 -3.48
C SER A 449 -12.56 -16.27 -3.48
N HIS A 450 -12.36 -16.98 -2.36
CA HIS A 450 -12.55 -18.45 -2.28
C HIS A 450 -13.94 -18.96 -2.66
N GLU A 451 -15.01 -18.16 -2.51
CA GLU A 451 -16.36 -18.58 -2.89
C GLU A 451 -16.58 -18.55 -4.41
N VAL A 452 -15.80 -17.74 -5.12
CA VAL A 452 -15.93 -17.49 -6.57
C VAL A 452 -14.87 -18.25 -7.37
N ARG A 453 -13.67 -18.46 -6.80
CA ARG A 453 -12.56 -19.22 -7.40
C ARG A 453 -12.58 -20.66 -6.87
N LYS A 454 -12.79 -21.65 -7.75
CA LYS A 454 -12.70 -23.08 -7.44
C LYS A 454 -11.60 -23.76 -8.24
#